data_AF-A0A7K3XLH2-F1
#
_entry.id   AF-A0A7K3XLH2-F1
#
_cell.length_a   1.000
_cell.length_b   1.000
_cell.length_c   1.000
_cell.angle_alpha   90.00
_cell.angle_beta   90.00
_cell.angle_gamma   90.00
#
_symmetry.space_group_name_H-M   'P 1'
#
loop_
_entity.id
_entity.type
_entity.pdbx_description
1 polymer ?
#
loop_
_entity_poly.entity_id
_entity_poly.type
_entity_poly.pdbx_seq_one_letter_code
_entity_poly.pdbx_strand_id
1 'polypeptide(L)'
;MKALFISLLILANGLNHSFGQVEKISYRNWENCYRLKNKKCEVIIGVSCGGRVLSFSIAGKSIIYENETQNGRLLNDWQKEWFDPDAGRFDYGPEKITQPIHSHSWMGKWNPEITGNYSLKLTSMADSALGLQSDREFVLNSDSAILTIHQTARNISDKNLVRHFWGRTLLKPNGVLWMPLHPESRFENGWGRFLWNPDRIKPNPATDGRIQISKNNFRFYATGKTIKGGTNSPKGWMAYVLDNLVFVKQFRVYPDEDYSGSDHMTTIFYSNGKFVELDPCSPFRAE
;
A
#
# COMPACT_ATOMS: atom_id res chain seq x y z
N MET A 1 -26.38 -23.91 -69.14
CA MET A 1 -25.60 -23.04 -68.22
C MET A 1 -26.02 -23.37 -66.80
N LYS A 2 -25.17 -24.03 -66.01
CA LYS A 2 -25.42 -24.31 -64.58
C LYS A 2 -24.67 -23.24 -63.78
N ALA A 3 -25.39 -22.39 -63.06
CA ALA A 3 -24.81 -21.37 -62.19
C ALA A 3 -24.31 -22.04 -60.90
N LEU A 4 -23.02 -21.87 -60.62
CA LEU A 4 -22.37 -22.35 -59.41
C LEU A 4 -22.55 -21.27 -58.32
N PHE A 5 -23.34 -21.56 -57.28
CA PHE A 5 -23.41 -20.70 -56.10
C PHE A 5 -22.25 -21.06 -55.16
N ILE A 6 -21.24 -20.17 -55.11
CA ILE A 6 -20.18 -20.25 -54.11
C ILE A 6 -20.66 -19.49 -52.87
N SER A 7 -21.02 -20.22 -51.82
CA SER A 7 -21.35 -19.63 -50.52
C SER A 7 -20.04 -19.33 -49.78
N LEU A 8 -19.73 -18.04 -49.63
CA LEU A 8 -18.57 -17.56 -48.87
C LEU A 8 -18.94 -17.58 -47.38
N LEU A 9 -18.46 -18.58 -46.63
CA LEU A 9 -18.53 -18.56 -45.17
C LEU A 9 -17.45 -17.61 -44.63
N ILE A 10 -17.88 -16.43 -44.16
CA ILE A 10 -17.02 -15.55 -43.36
C ILE A 10 -17.09 -16.03 -41.91
N LEU A 11 -16.08 -16.80 -41.48
CA LEU A 11 -15.84 -17.10 -40.07
C LEU A 11 -15.30 -15.83 -39.39
N ALA A 12 -16.21 -15.05 -38.80
CA ALA A 12 -15.84 -13.98 -37.88
C ALA A 12 -15.33 -14.61 -36.57
N ASN A 13 -14.03 -14.90 -36.48
CA ASN A 13 -13.36 -15.20 -35.22
C ASN A 13 -13.23 -13.90 -34.41
N GLY A 14 -14.32 -13.51 -33.76
CA GLY A 14 -14.30 -12.51 -32.70
C GLY A 14 -13.64 -13.07 -31.44
N LEU A 15 -12.33 -13.31 -31.47
CA LEU A 15 -11.54 -13.52 -30.25
C LEU A 15 -11.29 -12.18 -29.60
N ASN A 16 -12.30 -11.67 -28.88
CA ASN A 16 -12.04 -10.75 -27.78
C ASN A 16 -11.36 -11.54 -26.66
N HIS A 17 -10.07 -11.85 -26.81
CA HIS A 17 -9.24 -12.18 -25.66
C HIS A 17 -9.19 -10.94 -24.78
N SER A 18 -10.01 -10.94 -23.73
CA SER A 18 -9.81 -10.10 -22.56
C SER A 18 -8.35 -10.31 -22.13
N PHE A 19 -7.50 -9.30 -22.33
CA PHE A 19 -6.08 -9.26 -21.95
C PHE A 19 -5.90 -9.20 -20.41
N GLY A 20 -6.84 -9.76 -19.65
CA GLY A 20 -6.75 -9.89 -18.22
C GLY A 20 -6.03 -11.16 -17.89
N GLN A 21 -4.81 -11.00 -17.38
CA GLN A 21 -3.97 -12.11 -17.00
C GLN A 21 -3.55 -11.91 -15.56
N VAL A 22 -4.11 -12.75 -14.69
CA VAL A 22 -3.52 -13.07 -13.40
C VAL A 22 -2.70 -14.33 -13.60
N GLU A 23 -1.38 -14.24 -13.42
CA GLU A 23 -0.50 -15.38 -13.59
C GLU A 23 0.55 -15.44 -12.50
N LYS A 24 0.98 -16.65 -12.20
CA LYS A 24 2.05 -16.91 -11.25
C LYS A 24 3.41 -16.72 -11.92
N ILE A 25 4.30 -15.96 -11.28
CA ILE A 25 5.65 -15.67 -11.77
C ILE A 25 6.67 -15.73 -10.64
N SER A 26 7.94 -15.84 -11.01
CA SER A 26 9.05 -15.52 -10.11
C SER A 26 9.41 -14.03 -10.25
N TYR A 27 9.67 -13.36 -9.14
CA TYR A 27 10.09 -11.95 -9.14
C TYR A 27 10.99 -11.68 -7.94
N ARG A 28 12.14 -11.04 -8.16
CA ARG A 28 13.12 -10.69 -7.11
C ARG A 28 13.44 -11.89 -6.16
N ASN A 29 13.71 -13.05 -6.74
CA ASN A 29 14.00 -14.33 -6.06
C ASN A 29 12.86 -14.91 -5.20
N TRP A 30 11.64 -14.36 -5.28
CA TRP A 30 10.44 -15.02 -4.76
C TRP A 30 9.76 -15.80 -5.88
N GLU A 31 9.62 -17.12 -5.71
CA GLU A 31 9.09 -18.04 -6.74
C GLU A 31 7.57 -18.02 -6.91
N ASN A 32 6.84 -17.47 -5.94
CA ASN A 32 5.38 -17.54 -5.88
C ASN A 32 4.76 -16.14 -5.89
N CYS A 33 5.18 -15.27 -6.80
CA CYS A 33 4.55 -13.98 -7.01
C CYS A 33 3.38 -14.11 -7.99
N TYR A 34 2.47 -13.14 -7.96
CA TYR A 34 1.35 -13.07 -8.89
C TYR A 34 1.38 -11.74 -9.64
N ARG A 35 1.39 -11.83 -10.97
CA ARG A 35 1.31 -10.68 -11.85
C ARG A 35 -0.13 -10.46 -12.26
N LEU A 36 -0.64 -9.25 -12.06
CA LEU A 36 -1.90 -8.77 -12.62
C LEU A 36 -1.55 -7.76 -13.70
N LYS A 37 -2.07 -7.94 -14.92
CA LYS A 37 -1.70 -7.10 -16.06
C LYS A 37 -2.90 -6.71 -16.92
N ASN A 38 -2.86 -5.48 -17.42
CA ASN A 38 -3.76 -4.98 -18.47
C ASN A 38 -2.94 -4.23 -19.54
N LYS A 39 -3.61 -3.55 -20.49
CA LYS A 39 -2.93 -2.79 -21.56
C LYS A 39 -2.18 -1.54 -21.07
N LYS A 40 -2.43 -1.06 -19.85
CA LYS A 40 -1.90 0.20 -19.29
C LYS A 40 -0.79 -0.02 -18.27
N CYS A 41 -0.86 -1.09 -17.50
CA CYS A 41 -0.03 -1.27 -16.32
C CYS A 41 0.13 -2.74 -15.93
N GLU A 42 1.07 -2.97 -15.02
CA GLU A 42 1.39 -4.27 -14.45
C GLU A 42 1.62 -4.12 -12.94
N VAL A 43 1.06 -5.05 -12.17
CA VAL A 43 1.18 -5.13 -10.72
C VAL A 43 1.77 -6.49 -10.35
N ILE A 44 2.74 -6.52 -9.44
CA ILE A 44 3.31 -7.75 -8.92
C ILE A 44 3.01 -7.87 -7.42
N ILE A 45 2.36 -8.96 -7.03
CA ILE A 45 1.96 -9.26 -5.66
C ILE A 45 2.84 -10.39 -5.09
N GLY A 46 3.47 -10.14 -3.95
CA GLY A 46 4.33 -11.10 -3.25
C GLY A 46 3.56 -11.86 -2.18
N VAL A 47 3.19 -13.12 -2.44
CA VAL A 47 2.36 -13.91 -1.50
C VAL A 47 3.19 -14.61 -0.43
N SER A 48 4.48 -14.86 -0.67
CA SER A 48 5.37 -15.53 0.29
C SER A 48 6.00 -14.58 1.32
N CYS A 49 5.66 -13.29 1.26
CA CYS A 49 6.31 -12.25 2.04
C CYS A 49 5.29 -11.16 2.44
N GLY A 50 4.24 -11.52 3.18
CA GLY A 50 3.27 -10.56 3.74
C GLY A 50 2.15 -10.10 2.81
N GLY A 51 2.02 -10.70 1.61
CA GLY A 51 0.98 -10.31 0.64
C GLY A 51 1.21 -8.90 0.06
N ARG A 52 2.47 -8.49 -0.12
CA ARG A 52 2.87 -7.12 -0.48
C ARG A 52 2.62 -6.80 -1.95
N VAL A 53 2.38 -5.53 -2.26
CA VAL A 53 2.48 -5.00 -3.64
C VAL A 53 3.96 -4.72 -3.90
N LEU A 54 4.66 -5.66 -4.54
CA LEU A 54 6.11 -5.57 -4.79
C LEU A 54 6.45 -4.58 -5.91
N SER A 55 5.55 -4.42 -6.89
CA SER A 55 5.71 -3.48 -7.98
C SER A 55 4.34 -3.03 -8.51
N PHE A 56 4.27 -1.77 -8.94
CA PHE A 56 3.16 -1.24 -9.73
C PHE A 56 3.75 -0.34 -10.80
N SER A 57 3.61 -0.73 -12.06
CA SER A 57 4.34 -0.13 -13.17
C SER A 57 3.45 0.31 -14.32
N ILE A 58 3.83 1.42 -14.96
CA ILE A 58 3.28 1.91 -16.22
C ILE A 58 4.45 2.01 -17.19
N ALA A 59 4.31 1.44 -18.39
CA ALA A 59 5.39 1.36 -19.39
C ALA A 59 6.72 0.83 -18.82
N GLY A 60 6.65 -0.19 -17.95
CA GLY A 60 7.81 -0.83 -17.33
C GLY A 60 8.49 -0.03 -16.22
N LYS A 61 7.99 1.16 -15.87
CA LYS A 61 8.54 2.00 -14.79
C LYS A 61 7.68 1.90 -13.54
N SER A 62 8.30 1.54 -12.41
CA SER A 62 7.67 1.58 -11.08
C SER A 62 8.34 2.59 -10.16
N ILE A 63 7.51 3.25 -9.34
CA ILE A 63 7.91 4.18 -8.29
C ILE A 63 8.01 3.51 -6.91
N ILE A 64 7.57 2.26 -6.79
CA ILE A 64 7.68 1.47 -5.56
C ILE A 64 9.18 1.31 -5.21
N TYR A 65 9.52 1.50 -3.94
CA TYR A 65 10.89 1.32 -3.45
C TYR A 65 11.22 -0.17 -3.30
N GLU A 66 12.42 -0.52 -3.72
CA GLU A 66 12.95 -1.88 -3.71
C GLU A 66 14.27 -1.90 -2.94
N ASN A 67 14.42 -2.84 -2.02
CA ASN A 67 15.65 -3.14 -1.31
C ASN A 67 16.14 -4.55 -1.70
N GLU A 68 17.20 -4.59 -2.51
CA GLU A 68 17.72 -5.84 -3.07
C GLU A 68 18.22 -6.83 -2.01
N THR A 69 18.65 -6.35 -0.83
CA THR A 69 19.09 -7.22 0.27
C THR A 69 17.96 -8.07 0.85
N GLN A 70 16.70 -7.76 0.50
CA GLN A 70 15.51 -8.48 0.93
C GLN A 70 15.01 -9.48 -0.12
N ASN A 71 15.57 -9.50 -1.32
CA ASN A 71 15.12 -10.36 -2.42
C ASN A 71 15.12 -11.84 -1.99
N GLY A 72 13.97 -12.50 -2.15
CA GLY A 72 13.79 -13.91 -1.79
C GLY A 72 13.74 -14.22 -0.29
N ARG A 73 13.94 -13.24 0.61
CA ARG A 73 13.86 -13.47 2.06
C ARG A 73 12.44 -13.85 2.48
N LEU A 74 12.35 -14.86 3.34
CA LEU A 74 11.09 -15.40 3.87
C LEU A 74 10.98 -15.12 5.38
N LEU A 75 9.85 -15.51 5.98
CA LEU A 75 9.59 -15.37 7.41
C LEU A 75 10.74 -15.91 8.29
N ASN A 76 11.28 -17.09 7.96
CA ASN A 76 12.38 -17.69 8.73
C ASN A 76 13.66 -16.83 8.69
N ASP A 77 13.91 -16.13 7.59
CA ASP A 77 15.07 -15.24 7.48
C ASP A 77 14.85 -13.95 8.27
N TRP A 78 13.62 -13.44 8.27
CA TRP A 78 13.23 -12.27 9.05
C TRP A 78 13.27 -12.53 10.56
N GLN A 79 12.89 -13.73 11.00
CA GLN A 79 12.96 -14.13 12.41
C GLN A 79 14.41 -14.26 12.91
N LYS A 80 15.37 -14.57 12.01
CA LYS A 80 16.81 -14.61 12.35
C LYS A 80 17.43 -13.23 12.39
N GLU A 81 17.05 -12.37 11.46
CA GLU A 81 17.56 -11.01 11.35
C GLU A 81 16.39 -10.10 10.95
N TRP A 82 15.92 -9.32 11.92
CA TRP A 82 14.78 -8.43 11.76
C TRP A 82 15.09 -7.32 10.76
N PHE A 83 14.15 -7.04 9.87
CA PHE A 83 14.20 -5.90 8.95
C PHE A 83 12.80 -5.37 8.64
N ASP A 84 12.71 -4.11 8.24
CA ASP A 84 11.50 -3.54 7.65
C ASP A 84 11.35 -3.97 6.20
N PRO A 85 10.30 -4.72 5.81
CA PRO A 85 10.09 -5.12 4.43
C PRO A 85 9.95 -3.89 3.53
N ASP A 86 10.36 -4.00 2.29
CA ASP A 86 10.18 -2.94 1.29
C ASP A 86 8.77 -2.98 0.65
N ALA A 87 8.58 -2.12 -0.35
CA ALA A 87 7.41 -2.07 -1.22
C ALA A 87 6.07 -1.64 -0.56
N GLY A 88 4.94 -2.05 -1.14
CA GLY A 88 3.60 -1.78 -0.64
C GLY A 88 3.16 -2.79 0.41
N ARG A 89 3.13 -2.38 1.67
CA ARG A 89 2.86 -3.19 2.86
C ARG A 89 1.53 -2.80 3.49
N PHE A 90 1.08 -3.69 4.37
CA PHE A 90 -0.10 -3.51 5.17
C PHE A 90 0.24 -3.97 6.57
N ASP A 91 -0.12 -3.16 7.55
CA ASP A 91 0.22 -3.41 8.94
C ASP A 91 -0.98 -3.11 9.83
N TYR A 92 -0.77 -3.33 11.12
CA TYR A 92 -1.71 -3.06 12.17
C TYR A 92 -1.10 -2.12 13.19
N GLY A 93 -1.88 -1.17 13.68
CA GLY A 93 -1.57 -0.43 14.88
C GLY A 93 -2.43 -0.89 16.07
N PRO A 94 -2.13 -0.43 17.29
CA PRO A 94 -1.09 0.56 17.61
C PRO A 94 0.33 0.01 17.53
N GLU A 95 1.24 0.72 16.87
CA GLU A 95 2.61 0.26 16.55
C GLU A 95 3.34 -0.36 17.74
N LYS A 96 3.33 0.31 18.90
CA LYS A 96 4.02 -0.13 20.12
C LYS A 96 3.47 -1.45 20.68
N ILE A 97 2.24 -1.81 20.32
CA ILE A 97 1.57 -3.05 20.74
C ILE A 97 1.76 -4.13 19.67
N THR A 98 1.62 -3.78 18.39
CA THR A 98 1.55 -4.75 17.27
C THR A 98 2.91 -5.13 16.70
N GLN A 99 3.88 -4.21 16.64
CA GLN A 99 5.20 -4.43 16.06
C GLN A 99 5.94 -5.67 16.62
N PRO A 100 5.88 -5.97 17.94
CA PRO A 100 6.55 -7.15 18.47
C PRO A 100 5.86 -8.49 18.13
N ILE A 101 4.61 -8.47 17.64
CA ILE A 101 3.73 -9.65 17.60
C ILE A 101 3.08 -9.90 16.24
N HIS A 102 3.43 -9.15 15.19
CA HIS A 102 2.78 -9.22 13.87
C HIS A 102 3.51 -10.08 12.81
N SER A 103 4.47 -10.92 13.21
CA SER A 103 5.42 -11.54 12.26
C SER A 103 4.77 -12.31 11.09
N HIS A 104 3.67 -13.04 11.33
CA HIS A 104 3.03 -13.84 10.28
C HIS A 104 2.24 -12.96 9.31
N SER A 105 1.53 -11.95 9.81
CA SER A 105 0.86 -10.99 8.94
C SER A 105 1.86 -10.13 8.15
N TRP A 106 3.02 -9.84 8.75
CA TRP A 106 4.07 -8.97 8.20
C TRP A 106 4.95 -9.64 7.15
N MET A 107 5.40 -10.87 7.40
CA MET A 107 6.34 -11.59 6.54
C MET A 107 5.92 -13.03 6.20
N GLY A 108 4.86 -13.53 6.81
CA GLY A 108 4.35 -14.88 6.56
C GLY A 108 3.78 -15.06 5.16
N LYS A 109 3.55 -16.33 4.82
CA LYS A 109 2.93 -16.73 3.56
C LYS A 109 1.43 -16.41 3.60
N TRP A 110 0.91 -15.98 2.46
CA TRP A 110 -0.52 -15.84 2.20
C TRP A 110 -0.93 -16.84 1.12
N ASN A 111 -2.13 -17.39 1.25
CA ASN A 111 -2.70 -18.35 0.32
C ASN A 111 -3.43 -17.60 -0.80
N PRO A 112 -3.02 -17.74 -2.07
CA PRO A 112 -3.64 -17.05 -3.20
C PRO A 112 -4.83 -17.82 -3.78
N GLU A 113 -5.83 -17.06 -4.21
CA GLU A 113 -6.99 -17.51 -4.99
C GLU A 113 -7.20 -16.52 -6.15
N ILE A 114 -7.11 -16.99 -7.40
CA ILE A 114 -7.45 -16.17 -8.56
C ILE A 114 -8.97 -16.14 -8.66
N THR A 115 -9.57 -14.97 -8.40
CA THR A 115 -11.04 -14.80 -8.36
C THR A 115 -11.60 -14.26 -9.67
N GLY A 116 -10.75 -13.94 -10.65
CA GLY A 116 -11.14 -13.41 -11.95
C GLY A 116 -9.94 -12.97 -12.80
N ASN A 117 -10.21 -12.51 -14.02
CA ASN A 117 -9.17 -12.15 -15.01
C ASN A 117 -8.23 -11.03 -14.56
N TYR A 118 -8.66 -10.21 -13.60
CA TYR A 118 -7.91 -9.08 -13.06
C TYR A 118 -7.94 -9.04 -11.52
N SER A 119 -8.30 -10.15 -10.87
CA SER A 119 -8.51 -10.17 -9.43
C SER A 119 -7.84 -11.34 -8.73
N LEU A 120 -7.25 -11.05 -7.57
CA LEU A 120 -6.54 -11.99 -6.73
C LEU A 120 -6.97 -11.77 -5.29
N LYS A 121 -7.43 -12.82 -4.63
CA LYS A 121 -7.65 -12.83 -3.18
C LYS A 121 -6.48 -13.54 -2.51
N LEU A 122 -6.01 -12.98 -1.41
CA LEU A 122 -5.03 -13.58 -0.53
C LEU A 122 -5.63 -13.77 0.85
N THR A 123 -5.44 -14.95 1.45
CA THR A 123 -5.77 -15.21 2.86
C THR A 123 -4.48 -15.42 3.65
N SER A 124 -4.30 -14.65 4.73
CA SER A 124 -3.11 -14.74 5.57
C SER A 124 -3.06 -16.04 6.36
N MET A 125 -1.86 -16.45 6.76
CA MET A 125 -1.72 -17.32 7.93
C MET A 125 -2.40 -16.68 9.14
N ALA A 126 -2.89 -17.51 10.05
CA ALA A 126 -3.32 -17.06 11.37
C ALA A 126 -2.11 -16.48 12.12
N ASP A 127 -2.22 -15.27 12.62
CA ASP A 127 -1.19 -14.64 13.45
C ASP A 127 -1.67 -14.64 14.90
N SER A 128 -1.51 -15.78 15.59
CA SER A 128 -2.07 -15.99 16.93
C SER A 128 -1.54 -15.00 17.97
N ALA A 129 -0.30 -14.50 17.82
CA ALA A 129 0.27 -13.51 18.71
C ALA A 129 -0.39 -12.13 18.50
N LEU A 130 -0.62 -11.74 17.25
CA LEU A 130 -1.37 -10.53 16.90
C LEU A 130 -2.86 -10.64 17.23
N GLY A 131 -3.40 -11.87 17.19
CA GLY A 131 -4.81 -12.23 17.38
C GLY A 131 -5.66 -12.11 16.12
N LEU A 132 -5.04 -12.03 14.92
CA LEU A 132 -5.73 -11.73 13.68
C LEU A 132 -5.48 -12.77 12.57
N GLN A 133 -6.48 -12.97 11.72
CA GLN A 133 -6.31 -13.52 10.38
C GLN A 133 -6.95 -12.58 9.36
N SER A 134 -6.31 -12.38 8.22
CA SER A 134 -6.70 -11.35 7.26
C SER A 134 -6.99 -11.92 5.88
N ASP A 135 -7.93 -11.30 5.18
CA ASP A 135 -8.11 -11.45 3.75
C ASP A 135 -7.76 -10.14 3.04
N ARG A 136 -7.19 -10.25 1.85
CA ARG A 136 -6.86 -9.11 1.00
C ARG A 136 -7.24 -9.40 -0.43
N GLU A 137 -8.10 -8.56 -0.98
CA GLU A 137 -8.57 -8.66 -2.35
C GLU A 137 -7.95 -7.55 -3.18
N PHE A 138 -7.29 -7.94 -4.27
CA PHE A 138 -6.69 -7.06 -5.25
C PHE A 138 -7.52 -7.12 -6.52
N VAL A 139 -7.94 -5.97 -7.02
CA VAL A 139 -8.67 -5.85 -8.28
C VAL A 139 -8.00 -4.80 -9.14
N LEU A 140 -7.35 -5.25 -10.21
CA LEU A 140 -6.81 -4.36 -11.22
C LEU A 140 -7.95 -3.94 -12.16
N ASN A 141 -8.14 -2.64 -12.34
CA ASN A 141 -9.10 -2.16 -13.32
C ASN A 141 -8.70 -2.64 -14.74
N SER A 142 -9.64 -2.99 -15.60
CA SER A 142 -9.34 -3.62 -16.90
C SER A 142 -8.72 -2.69 -17.95
N ASP A 143 -8.96 -1.37 -17.86
CA ASP A 143 -8.60 -0.39 -18.89
C ASP A 143 -7.82 0.83 -18.39
N SER A 144 -7.57 0.91 -17.07
CA SER A 144 -6.85 2.01 -16.43
C SER A 144 -5.78 1.49 -15.44
N ALA A 145 -4.90 2.38 -15.00
CA ALA A 145 -3.84 2.05 -14.04
C ALA A 145 -4.32 2.26 -12.60
N ILE A 146 -5.39 1.56 -12.22
CA ILE A 146 -6.00 1.63 -10.89
C ILE A 146 -6.03 0.22 -10.29
N LEU A 147 -5.35 0.05 -9.16
CA LEU A 147 -5.42 -1.15 -8.33
C LEU A 147 -6.28 -0.84 -7.10
N THR A 148 -7.43 -1.51 -6.99
CA THR A 148 -8.27 -1.46 -5.80
C THR A 148 -7.83 -2.56 -4.85
N ILE A 149 -7.71 -2.23 -3.56
CA ILE A 149 -7.30 -3.18 -2.53
C ILE A 149 -8.32 -3.09 -1.39
N HIS A 150 -8.96 -4.21 -1.08
CA HIS A 150 -9.83 -4.35 0.08
C HIS A 150 -9.18 -5.30 1.08
N GLN A 151 -8.99 -4.86 2.32
CA GLN A 151 -8.43 -5.69 3.39
C GLN A 151 -9.47 -5.84 4.50
N THR A 152 -9.61 -7.08 4.98
CA THR A 152 -10.45 -7.43 6.11
C THR A 152 -9.61 -8.22 7.10
N ALA A 153 -9.77 -7.96 8.39
CA ALA A 153 -9.18 -8.75 9.47
C ALA A 153 -10.30 -9.36 10.30
N ARG A 154 -10.06 -10.57 10.81
CA ARG A 154 -10.92 -11.25 11.77
C ARG A 154 -10.16 -11.42 13.07
N ASN A 155 -10.79 -11.06 14.19
CA ASN A 155 -10.33 -11.46 15.51
C ASN A 155 -10.46 -12.99 15.64
N ILE A 156 -9.34 -13.67 15.83
CA ILE A 156 -9.25 -15.13 16.01
C ILE A 156 -8.87 -15.51 17.45
N SER A 157 -8.90 -14.54 18.36
CA SER A 157 -8.64 -14.73 19.78
C SER A 157 -9.94 -14.78 20.59
N ASP A 158 -9.81 -15.08 21.88
CA ASP A 158 -10.89 -15.06 22.87
C ASP A 158 -11.04 -13.71 23.58
N LYS A 159 -10.31 -12.68 23.12
CA LYS A 159 -10.26 -11.34 23.73
C LYS A 159 -10.73 -10.30 22.75
N ASN A 160 -11.35 -9.24 23.27
CA ASN A 160 -11.55 -8.03 22.48
C ASN A 160 -10.19 -7.40 22.18
N LEU A 161 -9.91 -7.17 20.90
CA LEU A 161 -8.68 -6.59 20.41
C LEU A 161 -8.92 -5.16 19.99
N VAL A 162 -7.98 -4.30 20.35
CA VAL A 162 -7.96 -2.91 19.93
C VAL A 162 -6.93 -2.75 18.83
N ARG A 163 -7.39 -2.55 17.59
CA ARG A 163 -6.54 -2.53 16.39
C ARG A 163 -7.01 -1.47 15.38
N HIS A 164 -6.10 -1.11 14.48
CA HIS A 164 -6.41 -0.33 13.28
C HIS A 164 -5.48 -0.74 12.14
N PHE A 165 -5.88 -0.46 10.90
CA PHE A 165 -5.09 -0.76 9.70
C PHE A 165 -4.14 0.38 9.35
N TRP A 166 -2.95 0.00 8.90
CA TRP A 166 -1.98 0.88 8.25
C TRP A 166 -1.70 0.39 6.83
N GLY A 167 -1.71 1.32 5.88
CA GLY A 167 -1.46 1.05 4.47
C GLY A 167 -0.08 1.57 4.05
N ARG A 168 1.01 0.98 4.51
CA ARG A 168 2.35 1.56 4.34
C ARG A 168 2.89 1.33 2.93
N THR A 169 3.00 2.36 2.10
CA THR A 169 3.58 2.24 0.74
C THR A 169 4.92 2.95 0.66
N LEU A 170 6.01 2.19 0.47
CA LEU A 170 7.35 2.75 0.28
C LEU A 170 7.59 3.06 -1.20
N LEU A 171 7.96 4.30 -1.48
CA LEU A 171 8.25 4.84 -2.79
C LEU A 171 9.69 5.33 -2.86
N LYS A 172 10.27 5.29 -4.07
CA LYS A 172 11.63 5.77 -4.36
C LYS A 172 11.80 7.22 -3.90
N PRO A 173 12.99 7.62 -3.42
CA PRO A 173 13.22 8.95 -2.84
C PRO A 173 13.27 10.05 -3.92
N ASN A 174 13.47 11.30 -3.51
CA ASN A 174 13.67 12.48 -4.36
C ASN A 174 12.49 12.91 -5.24
N GLY A 175 11.28 12.49 -4.88
CA GLY A 175 10.04 13.01 -5.44
C GLY A 175 9.34 13.99 -4.51
N VAL A 176 8.13 14.39 -4.88
CA VAL A 176 7.31 15.36 -4.15
C VAL A 176 6.03 14.71 -3.66
N LEU A 177 5.89 14.61 -2.33
CA LEU A 177 4.68 14.19 -1.64
C LEU A 177 3.68 15.34 -1.55
N TRP A 178 2.42 15.04 -1.77
CA TRP A 178 1.26 15.89 -1.62
C TRP A 178 0.25 15.24 -0.69
N MET A 179 -0.25 16.01 0.27
CA MET A 179 -1.34 15.61 1.16
C MET A 179 -2.32 16.78 1.35
N PRO A 180 -3.61 16.50 1.53
CA PRO A 180 -4.58 17.52 1.87
C PRO A 180 -4.41 17.97 3.33
N LEU A 181 -4.74 19.22 3.58
CA LEU A 181 -4.88 19.80 4.93
C LEU A 181 -6.35 20.08 5.24
N HIS A 182 -6.71 19.95 6.51
CA HIS A 182 -8.00 20.39 7.03
C HIS A 182 -7.91 21.88 7.43
N PRO A 183 -8.83 22.77 7.00
CA PRO A 183 -8.84 24.17 7.43
C PRO A 183 -8.91 24.31 8.96
N GLU A 184 -9.79 23.54 9.58
CA GLU A 184 -9.92 23.38 11.04
C GLU A 184 -9.07 22.20 11.58
N SER A 185 -7.81 22.12 11.15
CA SER A 185 -6.91 21.09 11.67
C SER A 185 -6.65 21.27 13.18
N ARG A 186 -6.49 20.16 13.89
CA ARG A 186 -6.01 20.18 15.28
C ARG A 186 -4.53 20.57 15.39
N PHE A 187 -3.80 20.58 14.29
CA PHE A 187 -2.41 21.02 14.20
C PHE A 187 -2.39 22.45 13.66
N GLU A 188 -1.67 23.34 14.32
CA GLU A 188 -1.67 24.79 14.03
C GLU A 188 -1.40 25.10 12.55
N ASN A 189 -0.53 24.33 11.90
CA ASN A 189 -0.18 24.47 10.48
C ASN A 189 -0.81 23.39 9.57
N GLY A 190 -1.84 22.69 10.04
CA GLY A 190 -2.48 21.60 9.30
C GLY A 190 -1.79 20.23 9.40
N TRP A 191 -0.58 20.17 9.95
CA TRP A 191 0.22 18.95 10.07
C TRP A 191 1.05 18.91 11.36
N GLY A 192 1.32 17.70 11.85
CA GLY A 192 2.19 17.46 13.01
C GLY A 192 3.46 16.70 12.63
N ARG A 193 4.56 16.97 13.34
CA ARG A 193 5.85 16.27 13.15
C ARG A 193 6.11 15.31 14.30
N PHE A 194 6.47 14.07 13.98
CA PHE A 194 6.99 13.13 14.98
C PHE A 194 8.42 13.53 15.34
N LEU A 195 8.68 13.59 16.64
CA LEU A 195 10.01 13.74 17.21
C LEU A 195 10.31 12.52 18.07
N TRP A 196 11.55 12.05 17.96
CA TRP A 196 12.09 10.98 18.81
C TRP A 196 12.91 11.61 19.94
N ASN A 197 13.02 10.92 21.07
CA ASN A 197 13.83 11.32 22.23
C ASN A 197 13.46 12.68 22.87
N PRO A 198 12.36 12.78 23.63
CA PRO A 198 11.30 11.78 23.81
C PRO A 198 10.30 11.75 22.66
N ASP A 199 9.65 10.60 22.47
CA ASP A 199 8.56 10.39 21.51
C ASP A 199 7.43 11.39 21.76
N ARG A 200 7.15 12.24 20.76
CA ARG A 200 6.03 13.18 20.79
C ARG A 200 5.67 13.68 19.40
N ILE A 201 4.44 14.20 19.27
CA ILE A 201 4.06 15.04 18.14
C ILE A 201 4.34 16.51 18.48
N LYS A 202 5.09 17.19 17.62
CA LYS A 202 5.20 18.64 17.63
C LYS A 202 4.12 19.22 16.70
N PRO A 203 3.07 19.87 17.23
CA PRO A 203 1.96 20.39 16.42
C PRO A 203 2.33 21.65 15.61
N ASN A 204 3.40 22.34 16.01
CA ASN A 204 3.96 23.49 15.30
C ASN A 204 5.47 23.25 15.03
N PRO A 205 5.81 22.42 14.04
CA PRO A 205 7.20 22.10 13.73
C PRO A 205 7.97 23.30 13.18
N ALA A 206 9.28 23.35 13.44
CA ALA A 206 10.15 24.35 12.83
C ALA A 206 10.14 24.21 11.30
N THR A 207 10.40 25.31 10.60
CA THR A 207 10.45 25.34 9.13
C THR A 207 11.50 24.37 8.61
N ASP A 208 11.11 23.60 7.59
CA ASP A 208 11.99 22.70 6.84
C ASP A 208 11.90 23.13 5.38
N GLY A 209 13.02 23.49 4.75
CA GLY A 209 13.04 24.00 3.38
C GLY A 209 12.49 23.02 2.33
N ARG A 210 12.33 21.75 2.69
CA ARG A 210 11.69 20.72 1.86
C ARG A 210 10.16 20.77 1.92
N ILE A 211 9.58 21.49 2.88
CA ILE A 211 8.14 21.58 3.11
C ILE A 211 7.61 22.90 2.58
N GLN A 212 6.50 22.83 1.85
CA GLN A 212 5.74 23.99 1.42
C GLN A 212 4.26 23.76 1.74
N ILE A 213 3.64 24.74 2.38
CA ILE A 213 2.22 24.75 2.68
C ILE A 213 1.59 25.82 1.79
N SER A 214 0.55 25.45 1.04
CA SER A 214 -0.19 26.39 0.20
C SER A 214 -1.68 26.09 0.25
N LYS A 215 -2.46 27.04 0.75
CA LYS A 215 -3.89 26.88 1.01
C LYS A 215 -4.15 25.63 1.86
N ASN A 216 -4.83 24.63 1.29
CA ASN A 216 -5.18 23.38 1.95
C ASN A 216 -4.32 22.19 1.47
N ASN A 217 -3.08 22.45 1.03
CA ASN A 217 -2.17 21.42 0.55
C ASN A 217 -0.83 21.49 1.28
N PHE A 218 -0.40 20.32 1.74
CA PHE A 218 0.95 20.06 2.24
C PHE A 218 1.77 19.46 1.11
N ARG A 219 2.96 20.03 0.88
CA ARG A 219 3.93 19.53 -0.08
C ARG A 219 5.26 19.24 0.62
N PHE A 220 5.86 18.09 0.36
CA PHE A 220 7.16 17.71 0.89
C PHE A 220 8.07 17.13 -0.18
N TYR A 221 9.26 17.71 -0.36
CA TYR A 221 10.31 17.16 -1.21
C TYR A 221 11.10 16.08 -0.45
N ALA A 222 10.88 14.83 -0.82
CA ALA A 222 11.31 13.65 -0.08
C ALA A 222 12.79 13.29 -0.29
N THR A 223 13.67 14.20 0.09
CA THR A 223 15.14 14.05 -0.01
C THR A 223 15.82 14.25 1.34
N GLY A 224 17.03 13.71 1.49
CA GLY A 224 17.91 14.01 2.62
C GLY A 224 17.49 13.37 3.95
N LYS A 225 17.59 14.14 5.04
CA LYS A 225 17.50 13.64 6.43
C LYS A 225 16.12 13.11 6.82
N THR A 226 16.08 12.31 7.88
CA THR A 226 14.86 11.73 8.43
C THR A 226 13.81 12.78 8.81
N ILE A 227 12.58 12.55 8.37
CA ILE A 227 11.39 13.28 8.80
C ILE A 227 10.19 12.33 8.81
N LYS A 228 9.37 12.42 9.85
CA LYS A 228 8.08 11.74 9.96
C LYS A 228 7.05 12.76 10.39
N GLY A 229 5.87 12.74 9.78
CA GLY A 229 4.81 13.70 10.05
C GLY A 229 3.49 13.22 9.48
N GLY A 230 2.44 14.01 9.65
CA GLY A 230 1.14 13.64 9.12
C GLY A 230 0.09 14.72 9.28
N THR A 231 -1.08 14.48 8.67
CA THR A 231 -2.24 15.38 8.71
C THR A 231 -3.47 14.64 9.22
N ASN A 232 -4.45 15.39 9.72
CA ASN A 232 -5.77 14.89 10.13
C ASN A 232 -6.84 15.21 9.08
N SER A 233 -6.48 15.26 7.79
CA SER A 233 -7.44 15.64 6.75
C SER A 233 -8.46 14.53 6.45
N PRO A 234 -9.75 14.87 6.30
CA PRO A 234 -10.81 13.90 5.99
C PRO A 234 -10.91 13.58 4.49
N LYS A 235 -10.08 14.22 3.64
CA LYS A 235 -10.20 14.10 2.18
C LYS A 235 -9.74 12.76 1.60
N GLY A 236 -9.00 11.94 2.37
CA GLY A 236 -8.73 10.55 2.01
C GLY A 236 -7.83 10.33 0.80
N TRP A 237 -6.78 11.15 0.60
CA TRP A 237 -5.82 10.92 -0.47
C TRP A 237 -4.40 11.37 -0.13
N MET A 238 -3.42 10.75 -0.78
CA MET A 238 -2.02 11.17 -0.85
C MET A 238 -1.55 11.04 -2.30
N ALA A 239 -0.67 11.92 -2.77
CA ALA A 239 -0.08 11.80 -4.09
C ALA A 239 1.44 11.97 -4.03
N TYR A 240 2.17 11.28 -4.89
CA TYR A 240 3.62 11.37 -4.97
C TYR A 240 4.05 11.48 -6.43
N VAL A 241 4.85 12.49 -6.72
CA VAL A 241 5.37 12.76 -8.07
C VAL A 241 6.86 12.47 -8.09
N LEU A 242 7.29 11.58 -8.97
CA LEU A 242 8.70 11.32 -9.25
C LEU A 242 8.88 11.24 -10.77
N ASP A 243 9.81 12.05 -11.29
CA ASP A 243 10.03 12.22 -12.73
C ASP A 243 8.72 12.53 -13.47
N ASN A 244 8.31 11.63 -14.38
CA ASN A 244 7.09 11.74 -15.17
C ASN A 244 5.96 10.83 -14.65
N LEU A 245 6.07 10.30 -13.43
CA LEU A 245 5.07 9.45 -12.79
C LEU A 245 4.34 10.18 -11.67
N VAL A 246 3.03 10.00 -11.60
CA VAL A 246 2.19 10.42 -10.48
C VAL A 246 1.56 9.17 -9.87
N PHE A 247 1.93 8.87 -8.63
CA PHE A 247 1.30 7.84 -7.82
C PHE A 247 0.24 8.48 -6.93
N VAL A 248 -1.00 8.01 -7.02
CA VAL A 248 -2.10 8.49 -6.18
C VAL A 248 -2.60 7.33 -5.33
N LYS A 249 -2.72 7.57 -4.02
CA LYS A 249 -3.33 6.64 -3.07
C LYS A 249 -4.57 7.27 -2.49
N GLN A 250 -5.72 6.63 -2.72
CA GLN A 250 -7.02 7.04 -2.19
C GLN A 250 -7.50 6.01 -1.17
N PHE A 251 -8.16 6.49 -0.12
CA PHE A 251 -8.66 5.66 0.98
C PHE A 251 -9.83 6.36 1.66
N ARG A 252 -10.68 5.58 2.32
CA ARG A 252 -11.81 6.14 3.07
C ARG A 252 -11.33 6.64 4.42
N VAL A 253 -11.76 7.84 4.79
CA VAL A 253 -11.62 8.40 6.14
C VAL A 253 -13.01 8.44 6.77
N TYR A 254 -13.08 8.18 8.07
CA TYR A 254 -14.31 8.26 8.86
C TYR A 254 -14.15 9.40 9.88
N PRO A 255 -14.51 10.64 9.52
CA PRO A 255 -14.10 11.83 10.28
C PRO A 255 -14.54 11.83 11.75
N ASP A 256 -15.64 11.15 12.06
CA ASP A 256 -16.27 11.11 13.39
C ASP A 256 -15.79 9.92 14.25
N GLU A 257 -14.85 9.11 13.75
CA GLU A 257 -14.32 7.94 14.46
C GLU A 257 -13.01 8.27 15.21
N ASP A 258 -12.62 7.39 16.14
CA ASP A 258 -11.40 7.57 16.92
C ASP A 258 -10.14 7.28 16.10
N TYR A 259 -9.20 8.23 16.04
CA TYR A 259 -7.87 8.08 15.44
C TYR A 259 -6.74 8.21 16.48
N SER A 260 -7.04 8.10 17.78
CA SER A 260 -6.07 8.23 18.86
C SER A 260 -4.88 7.29 18.73
N GLY A 261 -5.08 6.08 18.19
CA GLY A 261 -4.02 5.12 17.93
C GLY A 261 -2.99 5.52 16.88
N SER A 262 -3.27 6.56 16.09
CA SER A 262 -2.36 7.17 15.10
C SER A 262 -2.10 8.65 15.40
N ASP A 263 -2.11 9.03 16.68
CA ASP A 263 -1.94 10.42 17.13
C ASP A 263 -2.95 11.40 16.50
N HIS A 264 -4.15 10.88 16.18
CA HIS A 264 -5.24 11.56 15.48
C HIS A 264 -4.89 12.00 14.04
N MET A 265 -3.91 11.34 13.44
CA MET A 265 -3.56 11.52 12.03
C MET A 265 -4.29 10.48 11.18
N THR A 266 -4.87 10.93 10.08
CA THR A 266 -5.49 10.08 9.06
C THR A 266 -4.49 9.71 7.97
N THR A 267 -3.42 10.50 7.85
CA THR A 267 -2.29 10.28 6.96
C THR A 267 -0.98 10.54 7.67
N ILE A 268 -0.04 9.62 7.53
CA ILE A 268 1.33 9.73 8.03
C ILE A 268 2.27 9.57 6.83
N PHE A 269 3.41 10.25 6.87
CA PHE A 269 4.52 10.02 5.98
C PHE A 269 5.81 9.87 6.78
N TYR A 270 6.74 9.11 6.23
CA TYR A 270 8.12 8.99 6.71
C TYR A 270 9.08 9.11 5.53
N SER A 271 10.23 9.74 5.71
CA SER A 271 11.30 9.77 4.71
C SER A 271 12.63 9.76 5.44
N ASN A 272 13.61 9.02 4.93
CA ASN A 272 14.97 8.94 5.47
C ASN A 272 16.07 9.11 4.42
N GLY A 273 15.69 9.58 3.23
CA GLY A 273 16.59 9.77 2.09
C GLY A 273 16.80 8.51 1.25
N LYS A 274 16.49 7.31 1.78
CA LYS A 274 16.48 6.06 0.99
C LYS A 274 15.13 5.80 0.34
N PHE A 275 14.04 6.17 1.01
CA PHE A 275 12.67 6.07 0.50
C PHE A 275 11.78 7.13 1.16
N VAL A 276 10.57 7.27 0.61
CA VAL A 276 9.43 7.90 1.27
C VAL A 276 8.34 6.87 1.49
N GLU A 277 7.71 6.89 2.65
CA GLU A 277 6.57 6.05 3.00
C GLU A 277 5.32 6.91 3.05
N LEU A 278 4.26 6.44 2.40
CA LEU A 278 2.91 7.00 2.47
C LEU A 278 2.02 6.04 3.26
N ASP A 279 1.45 6.49 4.37
CA ASP A 279 0.76 5.64 5.33
C ASP A 279 -0.61 6.24 5.71
N PRO A 280 -1.71 5.82 5.05
CA PRO A 280 -3.05 6.10 5.53
C PRO A 280 -3.37 5.20 6.74
N CYS A 281 -3.99 5.80 7.74
CA CYS A 281 -4.44 5.11 8.93
C CYS A 281 -5.96 4.92 8.87
N SER A 282 -6.45 3.77 9.35
CA SER A 282 -7.87 3.58 9.65
C SER A 282 -8.18 4.05 11.07
N PRO A 283 -9.47 4.26 11.43
CA PRO A 283 -9.81 4.52 12.80
C PRO A 283 -9.50 3.30 13.69
N PHE A 284 -9.33 3.60 14.95
CA PHE A 284 -9.17 2.71 16.08
C PHE A 284 -10.49 2.01 16.38
N ARG A 285 -10.50 0.67 16.35
CA ARG A 285 -11.68 -0.12 16.68
C ARG A 285 -11.36 -1.21 17.69
N ALA A 286 -12.33 -1.44 18.58
CA ALA A 286 -12.35 -2.59 19.47
C ALA A 286 -13.24 -3.67 18.84
N GLU A 287 -12.67 -4.84 18.53
CA GLU A 287 -13.35 -5.98 17.90
C GLU A 287 -13.16 -7.28 18.68
#